data_AF-A0A928PB00-F1
#
_entry.id   AF-A0A928PB00-F1
#
_cell.length_a   1.000
_cell.length_b   1.000
_cell.length_c   1.000
_cell.angle_alpha   90.00
_cell.angle_beta   90.00
_cell.angle_gamma   90.00
#
_symmetry.space_group_name_H-M   'P 1'
#
loop_
_entity.id
_entity.type
_entity.pdbx_description
1 polymer ?
#
loop_
_entity_poly.entity_id
_entity_poly.type
_entity_poly.pdbx_seq_one_letter_code
_entity_poly.pdbx_strand_id
1 'polypeptide(L)'
;MYKAIPKDNEIQIERYREFFADRASHLELEKSAYCTTDSFIELLNFCNIAEWDGFHGKHPKNVSDGIMFTFSATVNGNRTIRANGSENFPKGYREFVQRLDEMLNE
;
A
#
# COMPACT_ATOMS: atom_id res chain seq x y z
N MET A 1 3.02 -4.99 -5.34
CA MET A 1 1.68 -4.63 -4.80
C MET A 1 1.54 -5.23 -3.41
N TYR A 2 0.92 -4.53 -2.46
CA TYR A 2 0.61 -5.08 -1.13
C TYR A 2 -0.89 -5.29 -0.98
N LYS A 3 -1.28 -6.31 -0.22
CA LYS A 3 -2.63 -6.48 0.32
C LYS A 3 -2.52 -6.71 1.82
N ALA A 4 -3.40 -6.08 2.59
CA ALA A 4 -3.57 -6.33 4.02
C ALA A 4 -4.97 -6.91 4.22
N ILE A 5 -5.05 -8.15 4.69
CA ILE A 5 -6.28 -8.93 4.76
C ILE A 5 -6.58 -9.19 6.24
N PRO A 6 -7.67 -8.63 6.80
CA PRO A 6 -8.08 -8.93 8.16
C PRO A 6 -8.42 -10.41 8.36
N LYS A 7 -7.95 -11.00 9.46
CA LYS A 7 -8.19 -12.38 9.89
C LYS A 7 -8.46 -12.37 11.40
N ASP A 8 -9.70 -12.50 11.85
CA ASP A 8 -10.09 -12.47 13.28
C ASP A 8 -9.35 -11.44 14.16
N ASN A 9 -8.17 -11.78 14.72
CA ASN A 9 -7.35 -10.91 15.58
C ASN A 9 -5.99 -10.48 14.97
N GLU A 10 -5.76 -10.77 13.69
CA GLU A 10 -4.52 -10.54 12.97
C GLU A 10 -4.79 -9.93 11.60
N ILE A 11 -3.74 -9.40 10.99
CA ILE A 11 -3.72 -8.94 9.60
C ILE A 11 -2.71 -9.79 8.85
N GLN A 12 -3.17 -10.47 7.81
CA GLN A 12 -2.27 -11.12 6.86
C GLN A 12 -1.80 -10.07 5.84
N ILE A 13 -0.51 -9.77 5.83
CA ILE A 13 0.12 -8.92 4.82
C ILE A 13 0.62 -9.82 3.70
N GLU A 14 0.30 -9.47 2.47
CA GLU A 14 0.74 -10.18 1.27
C GLU A 14 1.43 -9.20 0.32
N ARG A 15 2.63 -9.56 -0.15
CA ARG A 15 3.34 -8.84 -1.20
C ARG A 15 3.29 -9.65 -2.49
N TYR A 16 2.87 -8.98 -3.56
CA TYR A 16 2.78 -9.53 -4.89
C TYR A 16 3.74 -8.83 -5.84
N ARG A 17 4.36 -9.61 -6.72
CA ARG A 17 5.02 -9.12 -7.92
C ARG A 17 3.99 -8.94 -9.02
N GLU A 18 3.99 -7.78 -9.63
CA GLU A 18 3.25 -7.56 -10.88
C GLU A 18 4.19 -7.78 -12.07
N PHE A 19 3.73 -8.51 -13.07
CA PHE A 19 4.46 -8.71 -14.32
C PHE A 19 3.49 -8.80 -15.50
N PHE A 20 3.97 -8.43 -16.68
CA PHE A 20 3.18 -8.46 -17.90
C PHE A 20 3.56 -9.70 -18.73
N ALA A 21 2.60 -10.58 -18.96
CA ALA A 21 2.76 -11.77 -19.78
C ALA A 21 1.46 -12.05 -20.54
N ASP A 22 1.54 -12.63 -21.73
CA ASP A 22 0.37 -13.00 -22.54
C ASP A 22 -0.63 -11.86 -22.76
N ARG A 23 -0.10 -10.63 -22.92
CA ARG A 23 -0.88 -9.38 -23.09
C ARG A 23 -1.79 -9.02 -21.91
N ALA A 24 -1.50 -9.54 -20.72
CA ALA A 24 -2.22 -9.25 -19.48
C ALA A 24 -1.25 -8.95 -18.33
N SER A 25 -1.73 -8.16 -17.35
CA SER A 25 -1.05 -8.03 -16.06
C SER A 25 -1.38 -9.25 -15.20
N HIS A 26 -0.35 -9.83 -14.60
CA HIS A 26 -0.43 -10.94 -13.66
C HIS A 26 0.11 -10.52 -12.30
N LEU A 27 -0.42 -11.13 -11.25
CA LEU A 27 0.07 -10.99 -9.88
C LEU A 27 0.52 -12.35 -9.37
N GLU A 28 1.77 -12.43 -8.93
CA GLU A 28 2.32 -13.60 -8.25
C GLU A 28 2.62 -13.23 -6.80
N LEU A 29 2.15 -14.05 -5.86
CA LEU A 29 2.44 -13.86 -4.44
C LEU A 29 3.93 -14.14 -4.18
N GLU A 30 4.66 -13.12 -3.71
CA GLU A 30 6.08 -13.25 -3.37
C GLU A 30 6.28 -13.65 -1.90
N LYS A 31 5.56 -12.99 -1.00
CA LYS A 31 5.70 -13.16 0.45
C LYS A 31 4.38 -12.91 1.16
N SER A 32 4.22 -13.56 2.30
CA SER A 32 3.15 -13.25 3.25
C SER A 32 3.64 -13.39 4.69
N ALA A 33 3.06 -12.59 5.58
CA ALA A 33 3.31 -12.62 7.01
C ALA A 33 2.04 -12.20 7.76
N TYR A 34 2.02 -12.45 9.06
CA TYR A 34 0.94 -12.04 9.95
C TYR A 34 1.46 -11.00 10.93
N CYS A 35 0.66 -9.98 11.20
CA CYS A 35 0.90 -9.06 12.31
C CYS A 35 -0.39 -8.86 13.11
N THR A 36 -0.26 -8.38 14.34
CA THR A 36 -1.44 -8.08 15.16
C THR A 36 -2.21 -6.91 14.56
N THR A 37 -3.53 -6.88 14.79
CA THR A 37 -4.35 -5.74 14.39
C THR A 37 -3.85 -4.43 15.00
N ASP A 38 -3.39 -4.45 16.25
CA ASP A 38 -2.88 -3.25 16.95
C ASP A 38 -1.61 -2.70 16.28
N SER A 39 -0.63 -3.56 15.99
CA SER A 39 0.59 -3.15 15.29
C SER A 39 0.31 -2.58 13.90
N PHE A 40 -0.70 -3.13 13.21
CA PHE A 40 -1.12 -2.59 11.92
C PHE A 40 -1.81 -1.23 12.05
N ILE A 41 -2.67 -1.04 13.05
CA ILE A 41 -3.30 0.26 13.35
C ILE A 41 -2.26 1.31 13.71
N GLU A 42 -1.27 0.95 14.53
CA GLU A 42 -0.15 1.83 14.87
C GLU A 42 0.61 2.31 13.63
N LEU A 43 0.87 1.40 12.67
CA LEU A 43 1.47 1.75 11.39
C LEU A 43 0.61 2.74 10.60
N LEU A 44 -0.69 2.49 10.48
CA LEU A 44 -1.61 3.38 9.75
C LEU A 44 -1.65 4.79 10.38
N ASN A 45 -1.64 4.86 11.70
CA ASN A 45 -1.62 6.12 12.45
C ASN A 45 -0.28 6.84 12.33
N PHE A 46 0.84 6.11 12.45
CA PHE A 46 2.19 6.67 12.32
C PHE A 46 2.41 7.32 10.95
N CYS A 47 1.87 6.71 9.89
CA CYS A 47 1.96 7.22 8.53
C CYS A 47 0.87 8.23 8.15
N ASN A 48 -0.01 8.61 9.10
CA ASN A 48 -1.16 9.50 8.87
C ASN A 48 -1.98 9.11 7.63
N ILE A 49 -2.29 7.82 7.44
CA ILE A 49 -2.96 7.32 6.23
C ILE A 49 -4.30 8.02 5.97
N ALA A 50 -5.00 8.47 7.02
CA ALA A 50 -6.23 9.24 6.90
C ALA A 50 -6.07 10.58 6.14
N GLU A 51 -4.87 11.19 6.14
CA GLU A 51 -4.53 12.42 5.42
C GLU A 51 -4.25 12.17 3.93
N TRP A 52 -4.08 10.90 3.52
CA TRP A 52 -3.86 10.54 2.13
C TRP A 52 -5.17 10.60 1.31
N ASP A 53 -6.31 10.70 1.98
CA ASP A 53 -7.62 10.72 1.34
C ASP A 53 -7.75 11.88 0.36
N GLY A 54 -7.93 11.58 -0.92
CA GLY A 54 -7.98 12.56 -2.00
C GLY A 54 -6.61 13.06 -2.48
N PHE A 55 -5.49 12.54 -1.95
CA PHE A 55 -4.17 12.87 -2.45
C PHE A 55 -4.03 12.47 -3.92
N HIS A 56 -3.61 13.44 -4.74
CA HIS A 56 -3.32 13.25 -6.16
C HIS A 56 -1.94 13.85 -6.48
N GLY A 57 -0.92 12.99 -6.50
CA GLY A 57 0.45 13.37 -6.84
C GLY A 57 0.58 13.65 -8.35
N LYS A 58 0.80 14.91 -8.72
CA LYS A 58 0.95 15.31 -10.12
C LYS A 58 2.19 14.65 -10.74
N HIS A 59 2.02 14.05 -11.90
CA HIS A 59 3.14 13.56 -12.69
C HIS A 59 4.02 14.73 -13.16
N PRO A 60 5.35 14.73 -12.91
CA PRO A 60 6.26 15.74 -13.41
C PRO A 60 6.23 15.80 -14.94
N LYS A 61 6.39 17.00 -15.50
CA LYS A 61 6.56 17.13 -16.96
C LYS A 61 7.89 16.48 -17.35
N ASN A 62 7.86 15.64 -18.39
CA ASN A 62 9.03 14.97 -18.99
C ASN A 62 9.53 13.70 -18.30
N VAL A 63 8.70 13.04 -17.47
CA VAL A 63 8.98 11.65 -17.05
C VAL A 63 8.17 10.73 -17.97
N SER A 64 8.80 9.75 -18.58
CA SER A 64 8.12 8.81 -19.50
C SER A 64 7.69 7.51 -18.80
N ASP A 65 8.36 7.18 -17.71
CA ASP A 65 8.29 5.92 -16.98
C ASP A 65 8.39 6.17 -15.46
N GLY A 66 7.39 6.85 -14.92
CA GLY A 66 7.34 7.14 -13.50
C GLY A 66 6.85 5.95 -12.66
N ILE A 67 7.35 5.82 -11.44
CA ILE A 67 6.79 4.95 -10.41
C ILE A 67 5.38 5.46 -10.09
N MET A 68 4.40 4.61 -10.36
CA MET A 68 3.00 4.87 -10.04
C MET A 68 2.70 4.33 -8.64
N PHE A 69 1.93 5.10 -7.89
CA PHE A 69 1.38 4.71 -6.60
C PHE A 69 -0.16 4.75 -6.67
N THR A 70 -0.78 3.70 -6.16
CA THR A 70 -2.22 3.65 -5.92
C THR A 70 -2.45 3.03 -4.56
N PHE A 71 -3.33 3.64 -3.77
CA PHE A 71 -3.75 3.16 -2.47
C PHE A 71 -5.26 3.25 -2.33
N SER A 72 -5.83 2.19 -1.75
CA SER A 72 -7.24 2.12 -1.40
C SER A 72 -7.36 1.35 -0.10
N ALA A 73 -8.00 1.94 0.90
CA ALA A 73 -8.31 1.28 2.16
C ALA A 73 -9.71 1.66 2.63
N THR A 74 -10.44 0.68 3.17
CA THR A 74 -11.73 0.92 3.82
C THR A 74 -11.50 0.98 5.33
N VAL A 75 -11.78 2.12 5.94
CA VAL A 75 -11.63 2.40 7.37
C VAL A 75 -13.01 2.56 7.99
N ASN A 76 -13.20 2.01 9.19
CA ASN A 76 -14.45 2.08 9.96
C ASN A 76 -15.69 1.60 9.18
N GLY A 77 -15.51 0.68 8.24
CA GLY A 77 -16.58 0.04 7.47
C GLY A 77 -17.27 0.91 6.41
N ASN A 78 -17.07 2.23 6.41
CA ASN A 78 -17.79 3.13 5.50
C ASN A 78 -16.90 4.19 4.82
N ARG A 79 -15.73 4.52 5.37
CA ARG A 79 -14.84 5.51 4.78
C ARG A 79 -13.81 4.81 3.89
N THR A 80 -13.85 5.08 2.59
CA THR A 80 -12.80 4.61 1.68
C THR A 80 -11.78 5.73 1.48
N ILE A 81 -10.56 5.51 1.94
CA ILE A 81 -9.42 6.37 1.65
C ILE A 81 -8.91 5.98 0.26
N ARG A 82 -8.80 6.95 -0.64
CA ARG A 82 -8.17 6.75 -1.95
C ARG A 82 -7.07 7.76 -2.18
N ALA A 83 -5.91 7.27 -2.56
CA ALA A 83 -4.76 8.10 -2.92
C ALA A 83 -4.10 7.53 -4.17
N ASN A 84 -3.61 8.41 -5.03
CA ASN A 84 -2.81 8.01 -6.17
C ASN A 84 -1.79 9.09 -6.50
N GLY A 85 -0.74 8.71 -7.19
CA GLY A 85 0.28 9.64 -7.62
C GLY A 85 1.26 8.99 -8.57
N SER A 86 1.99 9.84 -9.28
CA SER A 86 3.11 9.41 -10.11
C SER A 86 4.31 10.28 -9.77
N GLU A 87 5.41 9.65 -9.39
CA GLU A 87 6.64 10.31 -8.91
C GLU A 87 6.48 11.21 -7.66
N ASN A 88 5.25 11.43 -7.20
CA ASN A 88 4.90 12.23 -6.03
C ASN A 88 4.00 11.41 -5.12
N PHE A 89 4.44 11.24 -3.87
CA PHE A 89 3.81 10.38 -2.89
C PHE A 89 3.34 11.21 -1.68
N PRO A 90 2.27 10.78 -0.98
CA PRO A 90 1.86 11.45 0.24
C PRO A 90 2.95 11.30 1.32
N LYS A 91 2.96 12.24 2.27
CA LYS A 91 3.89 12.20 3.41
C LYS A 91 3.70 10.88 4.17
N GLY A 92 4.81 10.24 4.55
CA GLY A 92 4.78 8.94 5.26
C GLY A 92 4.68 7.71 4.35
N TYR A 93 4.55 7.88 3.02
CA TYR A 93 4.41 6.75 2.10
C TYR A 93 5.63 5.83 2.08
N ARG A 94 6.84 6.40 2.08
CA ARG A 94 8.08 5.60 2.04
C ARG A 94 8.25 4.80 3.32
N GLU A 95 7.97 5.44 4.45
CA GLU A 95 7.98 4.82 5.78
C GLU A 95 6.93 3.71 5.86
N PHE A 96 5.74 3.92 5.30
CA PHE A 96 4.69 2.90 5.24
C PHE A 96 5.16 1.64 4.49
N VAL A 97 5.69 1.82 3.28
CA VAL A 97 6.20 0.69 2.47
C VAL A 97 7.36 0.00 3.17
N GLN A 98 8.29 0.75 3.76
CA GLN A 98 9.42 0.18 4.50
C GLN A 98 8.93 -0.70 5.66
N ARG A 99 7.99 -0.22 6.48
CA ARG A 99 7.46 -0.99 7.61
C ARG A 99 6.68 -2.23 7.17
N LEU A 100 5.96 -2.18 6.05
CA LEU A 100 5.34 -3.38 5.48
C LEU A 100 6.39 -4.41 5.06
N ASP A 101 7.50 -3.96 4.48
CA ASP A 101 8.61 -4.85 4.10
C ASP A 101 9.32 -5.44 5.33
N GLU A 102 9.47 -4.66 6.41
CA GLU A 102 10.00 -5.17 7.69
C GLU A 102 9.09 -6.27 8.25
N MET A 103 7.78 -6.03 8.33
CA MET A 103 6.79 -7.03 8.78
C MET A 103 6.77 -8.31 7.93
N LEU A 104 7.14 -8.24 6.65
CA LEU A 104 7.22 -9.40 5.75
C LEU A 104 8.54 -10.18 5.84
N ASN A 105 9.54 -9.66 6.56
CA ASN A 105 10.85 -10.27 6.72
C ASN A 105 11.09 -10.80 8.14
N GLU A 106 10.14 -10.61 9.05
CA GLU A 106 10.07 -11.23 10.39
C GLU A 106 9.54 -12.67 10.32
#